data_AF-A0A944Y8P1-F1
#
_entry.id   AF-A0A944Y8P1-F1
#
_cell.length_a   1.000
_cell.length_b   1.000
_cell.length_c   1.000
_cell.angle_alpha   90.00
_cell.angle_beta   90.00
_cell.angle_gamma   90.00
#
_symmetry.space_group_name_H-M   'P 1'
#
loop_
_entity.id
_entity.type
_entity.pdbx_description
1 polymer ?
#
loop_
_entity_poly.entity_id
_entity_poly.type
_entity_poly.pdbx_seq_one_letter_code
_entity_poly.pdbx_strand_id
1 'polypeptide(L)'
;MDTTKTQKLLEVSSTSEIYSTKPIEEISFVPNNVASWLGHLIMIDKTGSILRANASDRTTKLVATGSYKDVIGTSLKNKSGLFFAINNQGVIEAFIETTNSGDFTFLENINALDGFIKFCETTRSNNKIIAIKNNRKIFNITYRINEKEKSIITTETEIKFPASSCLTSKSVNLLGKYNLTLNDKLLELNGDQNGRIILKITNGLSIKGTNYPSGVHLTNQNMGSVFNKGLIAVTLEEESRIILLSLKHIENEALELIKPS
;
A
#
# COMPACT_ATOMS: atom_id res chain seq x y z
N MET A 1 -0.85 -29.90 6.20
CA MET A 1 0.41 -29.34 5.66
C MET A 1 0.90 -30.29 4.59
N ASP A 2 0.98 -29.84 3.35
CA ASP A 2 1.43 -30.68 2.24
C ASP A 2 2.97 -30.70 2.22
N THR A 3 3.56 -31.79 2.70
CA THR A 3 5.00 -31.97 2.90
C THR A 3 5.76 -32.27 1.59
N THR A 4 5.08 -32.21 0.44
CA THR A 4 5.64 -32.59 -0.86
C THR A 4 6.27 -31.43 -1.65
N LYS A 5 6.07 -30.17 -1.21
CA LYS A 5 6.66 -29.00 -1.87
C LYS A 5 8.05 -28.70 -1.33
N THR A 6 9.05 -28.65 -2.21
CA THR A 6 10.40 -28.18 -1.89
C THR A 6 10.33 -26.77 -1.29
N GLN A 7 10.82 -26.61 -0.07
CA GLN A 7 10.87 -25.30 0.60
C GLN A 7 12.22 -24.66 0.31
N LYS A 8 12.21 -23.46 -0.28
CA LYS A 8 13.41 -22.64 -0.46
C LYS A 8 13.35 -21.42 0.45
N LEU A 9 14.51 -20.94 0.88
CA LEU A 9 14.63 -19.71 1.66
C LEU A 9 15.22 -18.62 0.75
N LEU A 10 14.58 -17.46 0.74
CA LEU A 10 15.06 -16.24 0.09
C LEU A 10 15.38 -15.22 1.19
N GLU A 11 16.66 -14.92 1.39
CA GLU A 11 17.07 -13.86 2.31
C GLU A 11 17.12 -12.53 1.56
N VAL A 12 16.39 -11.54 2.05
CA VAL A 12 16.32 -10.21 1.44
C VAL A 12 16.78 -9.18 2.47
N SER A 13 17.76 -8.37 2.09
CA SER A 13 18.27 -7.32 2.97
C SER A 13 17.34 -6.12 3.01
N SER A 14 17.12 -5.58 4.21
CA SER A 14 16.35 -4.34 4.40
C SER A 14 16.99 -3.17 3.64
N THR A 15 16.21 -2.43 2.84
CA THR A 15 16.74 -1.36 1.96
C THR A 15 16.68 0.02 2.60
N SER A 16 15.53 0.37 3.20
CA SER A 16 15.34 1.61 3.97
C SER A 16 14.36 1.35 5.13
N GLU A 17 14.19 2.33 6.01
CA GLU A 17 13.15 2.31 7.04
C GLU A 17 12.59 3.70 7.28
N ILE A 18 11.32 3.75 7.67
CA ILE A 18 10.62 4.96 8.07
C ILE A 18 10.17 4.77 9.51
N TYR A 19 10.58 5.68 10.40
CA TYR A 19 10.11 5.73 11.78
C TYR A 19 8.78 6.47 11.87
N SER A 20 7.86 5.88 12.62
CA SER A 20 6.58 6.48 12.98
C SER A 20 6.51 6.70 14.49
N THR A 21 5.50 7.43 14.94
CA THR A 21 5.25 7.63 16.39
C THR A 21 4.49 6.47 17.02
N LYS A 22 3.79 5.68 16.21
CA LYS A 22 2.98 4.51 16.58
C LYS A 22 3.12 3.41 15.52
N PRO A 23 2.87 2.13 15.84
CA PRO A 23 2.86 1.07 14.85
C PRO A 23 1.83 1.34 13.74
N ILE A 24 2.16 0.91 12.53
CA ILE A 24 1.37 1.19 11.31
C ILE A 24 0.54 -0.03 10.95
N GLU A 25 -0.74 0.20 10.66
CA GLU A 25 -1.72 -0.84 10.34
C GLU A 25 -1.98 -0.95 8.84
N GLU A 26 -2.14 0.18 8.16
CA GLU A 26 -2.45 0.23 6.73
C GLU A 26 -1.52 1.19 5.97
N ILE A 27 -1.20 0.85 4.72
CA ILE A 27 -0.34 1.64 3.84
C ILE A 27 -0.90 1.60 2.44
N SER A 28 -1.06 2.79 1.86
CA SER A 28 -1.25 2.98 0.43
C SER A 28 -0.16 3.86 -0.15
N PHE A 29 -0.11 3.92 -1.48
CA PHE A 29 0.94 4.68 -2.19
C PHE A 29 0.30 5.71 -3.10
N VAL A 30 0.85 6.92 -3.13
CA VAL A 30 0.49 7.99 -4.06
C VAL A 30 1.75 8.31 -4.88
N PRO A 31 1.98 7.62 -6.01
CA PRO A 31 3.15 7.86 -6.84
C PRO A 31 3.05 9.24 -7.51
N ASN A 32 4.20 9.88 -7.70
CA ASN A 32 4.28 11.14 -8.44
C ASN A 32 4.82 10.87 -9.85
N ASN A 33 3.97 10.99 -10.86
CA ASN A 33 4.32 10.65 -12.24
C ASN A 33 5.15 11.73 -12.96
N VAL A 34 5.33 12.91 -12.35
CA VAL A 34 6.16 14.01 -12.87
C VAL A 34 7.56 13.97 -12.26
N ALA A 35 7.62 13.79 -10.94
CA ALA A 35 8.84 13.73 -10.15
C ALA A 35 8.78 12.51 -9.24
N SER A 36 9.15 11.34 -9.77
CA SER A 36 8.99 10.04 -9.10
C SER A 36 9.61 9.92 -7.69
N TRP A 37 10.64 10.71 -7.38
CA TRP A 37 11.21 10.77 -6.02
C TRP A 37 10.29 11.45 -4.99
N LEU A 38 9.23 12.12 -5.44
CA LEU A 38 8.20 12.73 -4.60
C LEU A 38 7.01 11.78 -4.34
N GLY A 39 7.08 10.51 -4.75
CA GLY A 39 6.02 9.55 -4.41
C GLY A 39 5.85 9.39 -2.89
N HIS A 40 4.60 9.31 -2.43
CA HIS A 40 4.26 9.22 -1.02
C HIS A 40 3.74 7.84 -0.61
N LEU A 41 4.14 7.42 0.58
CA LEU A 41 3.44 6.42 1.37
C LEU A 41 2.41 7.17 2.24
N ILE A 42 1.16 6.76 2.16
CA ILE A 42 0.09 7.23 3.03
C ILE A 42 -0.25 6.09 3.97
N MET A 43 -0.20 6.34 5.26
CA MET A 43 -0.21 5.32 6.31
C MET A 43 -1.30 5.62 7.31
N ILE A 44 -1.92 4.58 7.85
CA ILE A 44 -2.80 4.67 9.03
C ILE A 44 -2.08 3.99 10.18
N ASP A 45 -1.89 4.72 11.27
CA ASP A 45 -1.36 4.14 12.50
C ASP A 45 -2.44 3.41 13.32
N LYS A 46 -2.03 2.61 14.32
CA LYS A 46 -2.95 1.88 15.22
C LYS A 46 -3.93 2.78 16.00
N THR A 47 -3.76 4.11 15.99
CA THR A 47 -4.71 5.05 16.61
C THR A 47 -5.76 5.56 15.62
N GLY A 48 -5.59 5.25 14.33
CA GLY A 48 -6.43 5.71 13.24
C GLY A 48 -5.96 7.02 12.61
N SER A 49 -4.78 7.55 12.97
CA SER A 49 -4.26 8.79 12.39
C SER A 49 -3.63 8.55 11.01
N ILE A 50 -3.79 9.51 10.10
CA ILE A 50 -3.17 9.45 8.77
C ILE A 50 -1.82 10.15 8.82
N LEU A 51 -0.80 9.41 8.42
CA LEU A 51 0.58 9.84 8.31
C LEU A 51 1.04 9.75 6.86
N ARG A 52 2.00 10.59 6.48
CA ARG A 52 2.66 10.52 5.17
C ARG A 52 4.18 10.55 5.29
N ALA A 53 4.85 9.89 4.37
CA ALA A 53 6.31 9.91 4.22
C ALA A 53 6.68 9.59 2.77
N ASN A 54 7.85 10.01 2.35
CA ASN A 54 8.45 9.60 1.09
C ASN A 54 9.42 8.45 1.34
N ALA A 55 9.78 7.68 0.31
CA ALA A 55 10.72 6.58 0.46
C ALA A 55 12.16 7.04 0.83
N SER A 56 12.45 8.32 0.65
CA SER A 56 13.68 8.99 1.10
C SER A 56 13.59 9.56 2.52
N ASP A 57 12.39 9.69 3.08
CA ASP A 57 12.22 10.23 4.43
C ASP A 57 12.60 9.16 5.46
N ARG A 58 13.13 9.60 6.60
CA ARG A 58 13.35 8.71 7.76
C ARG A 58 12.21 8.75 8.77
N THR A 59 11.32 9.73 8.67
CA THR A 59 10.25 9.96 9.65
C THR A 59 8.94 10.33 8.97
N THR A 60 7.83 10.02 9.63
CA THR A 60 6.49 10.38 9.15
C THR A 60 6.10 11.81 9.51
N LYS A 61 5.23 12.41 8.71
CA LYS A 61 4.51 13.65 9.00
C LYS A 61 3.01 13.39 9.13
N LEU A 62 2.36 14.07 10.07
CA LEU A 62 0.92 13.97 10.28
C LEU A 62 0.18 14.68 9.14
N VAL A 63 -0.87 14.02 8.63
CA VAL A 63 -1.80 14.59 7.64
C VAL A 63 -3.14 14.90 8.30
N ALA A 64 -3.69 13.93 9.02
CA ALA A 64 -4.95 14.08 9.72
C ALA A 64 -4.93 13.26 11.01
N THR A 65 -5.37 13.87 12.10
CA THR A 65 -5.77 13.13 13.30
C THR A 65 -7.18 12.61 13.08
N GLY A 66 -7.41 11.34 13.32
CA GLY A 66 -8.75 10.79 13.15
C GLY A 66 -8.83 9.34 13.55
N SER A 67 -10.00 8.80 13.26
CA SER A 67 -10.39 7.42 13.47
C SER A 67 -10.56 6.79 12.08
N TYR A 68 -9.47 6.75 11.31
CA TYR A 68 -9.47 6.16 9.97
C TYR A 68 -9.14 4.67 10.04
N LYS A 69 -9.75 3.88 9.15
CA LYS A 69 -9.60 2.42 9.14
C LYS A 69 -9.07 1.86 7.83
N ASP A 70 -9.12 2.63 6.74
CA ASP A 70 -8.58 2.19 5.46
C ASP A 70 -8.20 3.39 4.57
N VAL A 71 -7.26 3.17 3.65
CA VAL A 71 -6.73 4.20 2.76
C VAL A 71 -6.40 3.64 1.39
N ILE A 72 -6.73 4.39 0.34
CA ILE A 72 -6.31 4.10 -1.03
C ILE A 72 -5.73 5.33 -1.72
N GLY A 73 -4.48 5.22 -2.16
CA GLY A 73 -3.83 6.20 -3.00
C GLY A 73 -4.13 5.98 -4.47
N THR A 74 -4.20 7.08 -5.23
CA THR A 74 -4.39 7.07 -6.67
C THR A 74 -3.08 7.36 -7.40
N SER A 75 -3.01 7.02 -8.70
CA SER A 75 -1.87 7.37 -9.57
C SER A 75 -2.37 8.25 -10.70
N LEU A 76 -2.51 9.54 -10.44
CA LEU A 76 -2.97 10.48 -11.45
C LEU A 76 -1.80 10.89 -12.35
N LYS A 77 -1.97 10.75 -13.67
CA LYS A 77 -0.95 11.20 -14.63
C LYS A 77 -0.94 12.72 -14.71
N ASN A 78 0.22 13.34 -14.46
CA ASN A 78 0.44 14.79 -14.56
C ASN A 78 -0.54 15.64 -13.72
N LYS A 79 -0.94 15.13 -12.55
CA LYS A 79 -1.78 15.85 -11.59
C LYS A 79 -1.23 15.68 -10.18
N SER A 80 -1.69 16.54 -9.27
CA SER A 80 -1.41 16.42 -7.83
C SER A 80 -1.77 15.03 -7.31
N GLY A 81 -0.99 14.54 -6.35
CA GLY A 81 -1.30 13.32 -5.63
C GLY A 81 -2.68 13.39 -4.97
N LEU A 82 -3.43 12.30 -5.04
CA LEU A 82 -4.75 12.18 -4.43
C LEU A 82 -4.85 10.82 -3.73
N PHE A 83 -5.40 10.83 -2.53
CA PHE A 83 -5.82 9.61 -1.86
C PHE A 83 -7.19 9.76 -1.22
N PHE A 84 -7.79 8.62 -0.89
CA PHE A 84 -9.05 8.53 -0.17
C PHE A 84 -8.85 7.74 1.11
N ALA A 85 -9.57 8.10 2.15
CA ALA A 85 -9.61 7.37 3.41
C ALA A 85 -11.05 7.05 3.80
N ILE A 86 -11.24 5.93 4.50
CA ILE A 86 -12.52 5.59 5.12
C ILE A 86 -12.37 5.84 6.63
N ASN A 87 -13.22 6.69 7.19
CA ASN A 87 -13.28 6.90 8.63
C ASN A 87 -14.07 5.78 9.36
N ASN A 88 -14.09 5.78 10.68
CA ASN A 88 -14.74 4.74 11.49
C ASN A 88 -16.27 4.71 11.28
N GLN A 89 -16.87 5.83 10.88
CA GLN A 89 -18.27 5.93 10.49
C GLN A 89 -18.56 5.36 9.09
N GLY A 90 -17.51 5.00 8.33
CA GLY A 90 -17.63 4.46 6.98
C GLY A 90 -17.80 5.51 5.90
N VAL A 91 -17.53 6.78 6.21
CA VAL A 91 -17.56 7.89 5.25
C VAL A 91 -16.23 7.92 4.49
N ILE A 92 -16.32 8.13 3.17
CA ILE A 92 -15.15 8.33 2.31
C ILE A 92 -14.77 9.80 2.26
N GLU A 93 -13.55 10.08 2.69
CA GLU A 93 -12.91 11.39 2.66
C GLU A 93 -11.79 11.40 1.62
N ALA A 94 -11.55 12.55 0.99
CA ALA A 94 -10.54 12.70 -0.05
C ALA A 94 -9.51 13.75 0.35
N PHE A 95 -8.26 13.53 -0.05
CA PHE A 95 -7.14 14.38 0.28
C PHE A 95 -6.26 14.61 -0.94
N ILE A 96 -5.90 15.86 -1.20
CA ILE A 96 -5.07 16.26 -2.35
C ILE A 96 -3.75 16.87 -1.91
N GLU A 97 -2.70 16.57 -2.64
CA GLU A 97 -1.40 17.20 -2.53
C GLU A 97 -1.49 18.68 -2.94
N THR A 98 -0.97 19.56 -2.09
CA THR A 98 -1.06 21.02 -2.25
C THR A 98 0.29 21.72 -2.36
N THR A 99 1.38 21.03 -2.02
CA THR A 99 2.72 21.58 -2.01
C THR A 99 3.70 20.62 -2.66
N ASN A 100 4.79 21.14 -3.22
CA ASN A 100 5.89 20.32 -3.76
C ASN A 100 6.63 19.52 -2.67
N SER A 101 6.43 19.86 -1.39
CA SER A 101 6.92 19.12 -0.23
C SER A 101 6.00 17.95 0.16
N GLY A 102 4.90 17.75 -0.56
CA GLY A 102 4.00 16.62 -0.37
C GLY A 102 3.02 16.78 0.77
N ASP A 103 2.58 18.01 1.07
CA ASP A 103 1.56 18.25 2.08
C ASP A 103 0.16 18.03 1.48
N PHE A 104 -0.67 17.30 2.22
CA PHE A 104 -2.02 16.95 1.80
C PHE A 104 -3.05 17.75 2.60
N THR A 105 -4.11 18.19 1.92
CA THR A 105 -5.28 18.81 2.56
C THR A 105 -6.53 18.01 2.24
N PHE A 106 -7.49 18.04 3.15
CA PHE A 106 -8.85 17.56 2.90
C PHE A 106 -9.50 18.30 1.73
N LEU A 107 -10.23 17.56 0.89
CA LEU A 107 -11.13 18.08 -0.15
C LEU A 107 -12.57 17.98 0.33
N GLU A 108 -13.30 19.08 0.30
CA GLU A 108 -14.71 19.09 0.64
C GLU A 108 -15.50 18.23 -0.36
N ASN A 109 -16.21 17.22 0.15
CA ASN A 109 -17.02 16.34 -0.68
C ASN A 109 -18.49 16.76 -0.64
N ILE A 110 -18.98 17.29 -1.76
CA ILE A 110 -20.35 17.79 -1.91
C ILE A 110 -21.36 16.63 -1.74
N ASN A 111 -20.98 15.40 -2.07
CA ASN A 111 -21.81 14.20 -1.98
C ASN A 111 -21.05 13.07 -1.25
N ALA A 112 -20.66 13.33 0.00
CA ALA A 112 -19.95 12.36 0.83
C ALA A 112 -20.69 11.02 0.87
N LEU A 113 -19.98 9.95 0.49
CA LEU A 113 -20.53 8.59 0.46
C LEU A 113 -20.23 7.88 1.78
N ASP A 114 -21.15 7.07 2.27
CA ASP A 114 -21.07 6.39 3.56
C ASP A 114 -21.31 4.87 3.51
N GLY A 115 -21.17 4.22 4.66
CA GLY A 115 -21.42 2.78 4.84
C GLY A 115 -20.29 1.87 4.31
N PHE A 116 -19.14 2.44 3.95
CA PHE A 116 -17.99 1.70 3.45
C PHE A 116 -17.15 1.10 4.58
N ILE A 117 -16.56 -0.06 4.31
CA ILE A 117 -15.66 -0.74 5.25
C ILE A 117 -14.24 -0.86 4.74
N LYS A 118 -14.07 -0.98 3.42
CA LYS A 118 -12.75 -1.22 2.83
C LYS A 118 -12.71 -0.82 1.35
N PHE A 119 -11.57 -0.35 0.89
CA PHE A 119 -11.23 -0.25 -0.51
C PHE A 119 -10.80 -1.62 -1.05
N CYS A 120 -11.12 -1.87 -2.32
CA CYS A 120 -10.68 -3.06 -3.02
C CYS A 120 -9.34 -2.78 -3.69
N GLU A 121 -8.46 -3.79 -3.73
CA GLU A 121 -7.25 -3.69 -4.54
C GLU A 121 -7.66 -3.56 -6.01
N THR A 122 -7.28 -2.44 -6.61
CA THR A 122 -7.59 -2.16 -8.02
C THR A 122 -6.37 -1.64 -8.72
N THR A 123 -6.30 -1.92 -10.03
CA THR A 123 -5.39 -1.19 -10.91
C THR A 123 -5.79 0.29 -10.86
N ARG A 124 -4.98 1.07 -10.13
CA ARG A 124 -5.24 2.47 -9.82
C ARG A 124 -5.63 3.21 -11.10
N SER A 125 -6.85 3.73 -11.10
CA SER A 125 -7.43 4.42 -12.25
C SER A 125 -7.55 5.91 -11.96
N ASN A 126 -7.48 6.71 -13.02
CA ASN A 126 -7.37 8.17 -12.93
C ASN A 126 -8.62 8.87 -12.38
N ASN A 127 -9.75 8.17 -12.26
CA ASN A 127 -11.03 8.78 -11.86
C ASN A 127 -11.99 7.80 -11.17
N LYS A 128 -11.51 6.62 -10.77
CA LYS A 128 -12.32 5.62 -10.07
C LYS A 128 -11.54 4.88 -9.00
N ILE A 129 -12.23 4.55 -7.93
CA ILE A 129 -11.81 3.59 -6.91
C ILE A 129 -12.94 2.57 -6.72
N ILE A 130 -12.64 1.43 -6.13
CA ILE A 130 -13.64 0.41 -5.81
C ILE A 130 -13.62 0.21 -4.30
N ALA A 131 -14.80 0.11 -3.70
CA ALA A 131 -14.94 -0.12 -2.27
C ALA A 131 -16.13 -1.03 -1.97
N ILE A 132 -16.09 -1.67 -0.81
CA ILE A 132 -17.13 -2.56 -0.33
C ILE A 132 -17.84 -1.94 0.88
N LYS A 133 -19.17 -2.07 0.91
CA LYS A 133 -20.01 -1.63 2.03
C LYS A 133 -20.23 -2.76 3.05
N ASN A 134 -20.74 -2.39 4.23
CA ASN A 134 -21.10 -3.32 5.32
C ASN A 134 -22.00 -4.48 4.86
N ASN A 135 -22.89 -4.24 3.89
CA ASN A 135 -23.78 -5.25 3.31
C ASN A 135 -23.09 -6.17 2.29
N ARG A 136 -21.76 -6.15 2.21
CA ARG A 136 -20.92 -6.92 1.27
C ARG A 136 -21.12 -6.57 -0.21
N LYS A 137 -21.92 -5.56 -0.54
CA LYS A 137 -22.04 -5.05 -1.91
C LYS A 137 -20.83 -4.18 -2.27
N ILE A 138 -20.42 -4.27 -3.52
CA ILE A 138 -19.23 -3.60 -4.04
C ILE A 138 -19.66 -2.49 -4.98
N PHE A 139 -19.00 -1.35 -4.87
CA PHE A 139 -19.33 -0.16 -5.62
C PHE A 139 -18.11 0.37 -6.36
N ASN A 140 -18.30 0.71 -7.63
CA ASN A 140 -17.42 1.65 -8.31
C ASN A 140 -17.75 3.05 -7.79
N ILE A 141 -16.73 3.77 -7.31
CA ILE A 141 -16.83 5.16 -6.93
C ILE A 141 -16.06 5.98 -7.96
N THR A 142 -16.78 6.74 -8.77
CA THR A 142 -16.19 7.70 -9.70
C THR A 142 -16.10 9.07 -9.07
N TYR A 143 -15.06 9.81 -9.39
CA TYR A 143 -14.83 11.13 -8.80
C TYR A 143 -14.38 12.18 -9.81
N ARG A 144 -14.72 13.45 -9.51
CA ARG A 144 -14.25 14.63 -10.25
C ARG A 144 -13.76 15.68 -9.24
N ILE A 145 -12.56 16.19 -9.47
CA ILE A 145 -11.88 17.14 -8.59
C ILE A 145 -12.01 18.54 -9.19
N ASN A 146 -12.35 19.51 -8.36
CA ASN A 146 -12.18 20.92 -8.66
C ASN A 146 -11.03 21.47 -7.79
N GLU A 147 -9.83 21.51 -8.35
CA GLU A 147 -8.63 21.95 -7.62
C GLU A 147 -8.72 23.42 -7.17
N LYS A 148 -9.43 24.27 -7.92
CA LYS A 148 -9.59 25.69 -7.58
C LYS A 148 -10.47 25.89 -6.35
N GLU A 149 -11.55 25.13 -6.26
CA GLU A 149 -12.50 25.17 -5.15
C GLU A 149 -12.12 24.24 -4.01
N LYS A 150 -11.04 23.45 -4.17
CA LYS A 150 -10.65 22.39 -3.22
C LYS A 150 -11.81 21.46 -2.87
N SER A 151 -12.61 21.11 -3.88
CA SER A 151 -13.78 20.27 -3.73
C SER A 151 -13.70 19.03 -4.61
N ILE A 152 -14.49 18.02 -4.23
CA ILE A 152 -14.64 16.77 -4.97
C ILE A 152 -16.12 16.40 -5.06
N ILE A 153 -16.50 15.83 -6.20
CA ILE A 153 -17.80 15.22 -6.41
C ILE A 153 -17.59 13.73 -6.61
N THR A 154 -18.22 12.92 -5.78
CA THR A 154 -18.22 11.46 -5.88
C THR A 154 -19.59 10.92 -6.27
N THR A 155 -19.61 9.84 -7.04
CA THR A 155 -20.82 9.06 -7.34
C THR A 155 -20.51 7.58 -7.24
N GLU A 156 -21.43 6.78 -6.70
CA GLU A 156 -21.28 5.33 -6.57
C GLU A 156 -22.20 4.56 -7.52
N THR A 157 -21.78 3.36 -7.93
CA THR A 157 -22.59 2.44 -8.72
C THR A 157 -22.26 1.02 -8.29
N GLU A 158 -23.28 0.25 -7.90
CA GLU A 158 -23.13 -1.16 -7.52
C GLU A 158 -22.61 -1.98 -8.71
N ILE A 159 -21.63 -2.84 -8.46
CA ILE A 159 -21.03 -3.72 -9.47
C ILE A 159 -21.03 -5.17 -9.04
N LYS A 160 -21.09 -6.07 -10.04
CA LYS A 160 -20.80 -7.49 -9.85
C LYS A 160 -19.29 -7.68 -9.86
N PHE A 161 -18.72 -7.74 -8.67
CA PHE A 161 -17.30 -7.98 -8.45
C PHE A 161 -17.15 -8.92 -7.24
N PRO A 162 -16.18 -9.84 -7.23
CA PRO A 162 -16.05 -10.78 -6.12
C PRO A 162 -15.60 -10.05 -4.83
N ALA A 163 -16.36 -10.19 -3.75
CA ALA A 163 -16.05 -9.55 -2.46
C ALA A 163 -14.71 -10.00 -1.88
N SER A 164 -14.27 -11.23 -2.22
CA SER A 164 -12.94 -11.72 -1.89
C SER A 164 -11.85 -10.77 -2.36
N SER A 165 -11.96 -10.14 -3.54
CA SER A 165 -10.96 -9.20 -4.05
C SER A 165 -10.81 -7.92 -3.21
N CYS A 166 -11.73 -7.62 -2.29
CA CYS A 166 -11.60 -6.53 -1.33
C CYS A 166 -11.18 -7.01 0.06
N LEU A 167 -11.46 -8.28 0.38
CA LEU A 167 -11.42 -8.82 1.74
C LEU A 167 -10.31 -9.84 1.95
N THR A 168 -9.71 -10.40 0.89
CA THR A 168 -8.59 -11.34 1.00
C THR A 168 -7.36 -10.65 1.58
N SER A 169 -6.59 -11.44 2.33
CA SER A 169 -5.25 -11.10 2.82
C SER A 169 -4.39 -10.52 1.69
N LYS A 170 -3.62 -9.47 2.01
CA LYS A 170 -2.73 -8.74 1.09
C LYS A 170 -1.87 -9.72 0.30
N SER A 171 -2.29 -10.00 -0.93
CA SER A 171 -1.56 -10.85 -1.88
C SER A 171 -1.05 -9.94 -2.97
N VAL A 172 0.26 -9.80 -3.02
CA VAL A 172 0.91 -8.89 -3.93
C VAL A 172 1.48 -9.69 -5.09
N ASN A 173 1.09 -9.36 -6.32
CA ASN A 173 1.73 -9.96 -7.50
C ASN A 173 3.19 -9.49 -7.62
N LEU A 174 4.11 -10.45 -7.62
CA LEU A 174 5.55 -10.30 -7.79
C LEU A 174 6.00 -11.17 -8.98
N LEU A 175 6.89 -10.66 -9.83
CA LEU A 175 7.45 -11.45 -10.95
C LEU A 175 6.39 -12.06 -11.90
N GLY A 176 5.20 -11.46 -12.00
CA GLY A 176 4.11 -11.85 -12.90
C GLY A 176 3.36 -13.14 -12.52
N LYS A 177 4.06 -14.14 -11.96
CA LYS A 177 3.52 -15.47 -11.65
C LYS A 177 3.64 -15.89 -10.18
N TYR A 178 4.22 -15.03 -9.34
CA TYR A 178 4.32 -15.29 -7.90
C TYR A 178 3.49 -14.28 -7.14
N ASN A 179 2.90 -14.69 -6.03
CA ASN A 179 2.21 -13.80 -5.11
C ASN A 179 2.95 -13.79 -3.78
N LEU A 180 3.37 -12.61 -3.35
CA LEU A 180 3.87 -12.39 -2.00
C LEU A 180 2.67 -12.29 -1.07
N THR A 181 2.61 -13.19 -0.11
CA THR A 181 1.53 -13.30 0.87
C THR A 181 2.11 -13.30 2.27
N LEU A 182 1.37 -12.78 3.24
CA LEU A 182 1.71 -12.86 4.66
C LEU A 182 0.78 -13.88 5.31
N ASN A 183 1.34 -15.00 5.78
CA ASN A 183 0.59 -16.08 6.44
C ASN A 183 1.27 -16.42 7.77
N ASP A 184 0.55 -16.32 8.90
CA ASP A 184 1.09 -16.57 10.24
C ASP A 184 2.45 -15.88 10.51
N LYS A 185 2.57 -14.60 10.16
CA LYS A 185 3.81 -13.80 10.26
C LYS A 185 4.98 -14.27 9.38
N LEU A 186 4.74 -15.19 8.44
CA LEU A 186 5.70 -15.62 7.43
C LEU A 186 5.37 -14.99 6.09
N LEU A 187 6.38 -14.36 5.48
CA LEU A 187 6.28 -13.87 4.11
C LEU A 187 6.57 -15.02 3.16
N GLU A 188 5.61 -15.30 2.29
CA GLU A 188 5.65 -16.43 1.37
C GLU A 188 5.47 -15.94 -0.05
N LEU A 189 6.42 -16.31 -0.91
CA LEU A 189 6.31 -16.13 -2.34
C LEU A 189 5.77 -17.42 -2.96
N ASN A 190 4.47 -17.40 -3.27
CA ASN A 190 3.72 -18.54 -3.77
C ASN A 190 3.58 -18.45 -5.29
N GLY A 191 4.09 -19.44 -6.03
CA GLY A 191 3.96 -19.52 -7.49
C GLY A 191 3.21 -20.75 -7.96
N ASP A 192 2.88 -20.79 -9.25
CA ASP A 192 1.94 -21.79 -9.80
C ASP A 192 2.43 -23.24 -9.76
N GLN A 193 3.74 -23.54 -9.77
CA GLN A 193 4.17 -24.94 -10.00
C GLN A 193 5.42 -25.46 -9.28
N ASN A 194 6.22 -24.71 -8.53
CA ASN A 194 7.43 -25.29 -7.91
C ASN A 194 7.81 -24.62 -6.59
N GLY A 195 7.42 -25.28 -5.49
CA GLY A 195 7.94 -25.00 -4.15
C GLY A 195 7.36 -23.77 -3.45
N ARG A 196 7.45 -23.79 -2.11
CA ARG A 196 7.13 -22.65 -1.24
C ARG A 196 8.45 -21.89 -0.99
N ILE A 197 8.51 -20.61 -1.36
CA ILE A 197 9.67 -19.77 -1.07
C ILE A 197 9.34 -18.90 0.14
N ILE A 198 10.06 -19.10 1.24
CA ILE A 198 9.92 -18.25 2.43
C ILE A 198 10.87 -17.07 2.26
N LEU A 199 10.34 -15.86 2.41
CA LEU A 199 11.12 -14.63 2.40
C LEU A 199 11.47 -14.25 3.84
N LYS A 200 12.76 -14.16 4.13
CA LYS A 200 13.29 -13.70 5.42
C LYS A 200 13.93 -12.34 5.23
N ILE A 201 13.49 -11.37 6.03
CA ILE A 201 14.01 -10.00 5.99
C ILE A 201 15.22 -9.90 6.91
N THR A 202 16.40 -9.81 6.33
CA THR A 202 17.67 -9.72 7.05
C THR A 202 18.11 -8.26 7.24
N ASN A 203 19.17 -8.08 8.05
CA ASN A 203 19.77 -6.77 8.27
C ASN A 203 20.36 -6.24 6.96
N GLY A 204 20.02 -4.99 6.63
CA GLY A 204 20.78 -4.21 5.65
C GLY A 204 22.02 -3.57 6.29
N LEU A 205 22.68 -2.68 5.54
CA LEU A 205 23.92 -2.00 5.97
C LEU A 205 23.79 -1.26 7.31
N SER A 206 22.62 -0.67 7.58
CA SER A 206 22.36 0.07 8.82
C SER A 206 20.91 -0.06 9.29
N ILE A 207 20.17 -1.02 8.74
CA ILE A 207 18.73 -1.19 8.96
C ILE A 207 18.51 -2.60 9.46
N LYS A 208 17.89 -2.72 10.62
CA LYS A 208 17.59 -4.03 11.21
C LYS A 208 16.48 -4.71 10.42
N GLY A 209 16.65 -5.99 10.14
CA GLY A 209 15.62 -6.85 9.56
C GLY A 209 14.46 -7.13 10.53
N THR A 210 13.65 -8.12 10.20
CA THR A 210 12.54 -8.58 11.06
C THR A 210 12.22 -10.05 10.82
N ASN A 211 11.75 -10.71 11.88
CA ASN A 211 11.15 -12.04 11.81
C ASN A 211 9.63 -12.01 12.07
N TYR A 212 9.05 -10.83 12.31
CA TYR A 212 7.66 -10.67 12.74
C TYR A 212 6.91 -9.60 11.92
N PRO A 213 6.82 -9.74 10.58
CA PRO A 213 5.98 -8.87 9.77
C PRO A 213 4.51 -9.01 10.15
N SER A 214 3.80 -7.88 10.24
CA SER A 214 2.34 -7.83 10.49
C SER A 214 1.53 -7.40 9.27
N GLY A 215 2.17 -6.77 8.29
CA GLY A 215 1.54 -6.35 7.05
C GLY A 215 2.53 -6.20 5.92
N VAL A 216 2.07 -6.39 4.68
CA VAL A 216 2.88 -6.29 3.47
C VAL A 216 2.11 -5.54 2.38
N HIS A 217 2.74 -4.52 1.81
CA HIS A 217 2.12 -3.62 0.84
C HIS A 217 3.11 -3.40 -0.30
N LEU A 218 2.64 -3.39 -1.55
CA LEU A 218 3.51 -3.20 -2.71
C LEU A 218 2.98 -2.13 -3.63
N THR A 219 3.92 -1.42 -4.22
CA THR A 219 3.71 -0.70 -5.47
C THR A 219 4.81 -1.07 -6.45
N ASN A 220 4.45 -1.22 -7.72
CA ASN A 220 5.38 -1.39 -8.85
C ASN A 220 5.65 -0.06 -9.57
N GLN A 221 5.18 1.05 -8.99
CA GLN A 221 5.39 2.39 -9.53
C GLN A 221 6.73 2.94 -9.01
N ASN A 222 7.36 3.82 -9.78
CA ASN A 222 8.60 4.45 -9.36
C ASN A 222 8.35 5.34 -8.12
N MET A 223 9.06 5.04 -7.02
CA MET A 223 9.01 5.79 -5.75
C MET A 223 10.35 6.48 -5.42
N GLY A 224 11.18 6.71 -6.45
CA GLY A 224 12.48 7.38 -6.34
C GLY A 224 13.68 6.44 -6.25
N SER A 225 14.88 6.98 -6.44
CA SER A 225 16.21 6.38 -6.21
C SER A 225 16.26 4.83 -6.34
N VAL A 226 16.52 4.12 -5.23
CA VAL A 226 16.63 2.65 -5.15
C VAL A 226 15.28 1.91 -5.28
N PHE A 227 14.17 2.65 -5.26
CA PHE A 227 12.80 2.19 -5.41
C PHE A 227 12.22 2.56 -6.78
N ASN A 228 13.09 2.70 -7.80
CA ASN A 228 12.69 3.13 -9.14
C ASN A 228 11.79 2.13 -9.89
N LYS A 229 11.82 0.85 -9.50
CA LYS A 229 10.89 -0.19 -9.95
C LYS A 229 9.70 -0.39 -9.01
N GLY A 230 9.62 0.38 -7.93
CA GLY A 230 8.70 0.16 -6.84
C GLY A 230 9.37 -0.43 -5.61
N LEU A 231 8.53 -0.71 -4.61
CA LEU A 231 8.96 -1.12 -3.29
C LEU A 231 7.91 -1.99 -2.61
N ILE A 232 8.37 -2.73 -1.61
CA ILE A 232 7.54 -3.43 -0.65
C ILE A 232 7.70 -2.74 0.71
N ALA A 233 6.58 -2.31 1.29
CA ALA A 233 6.53 -1.78 2.64
C ALA A 233 6.03 -2.87 3.58
N VAL A 234 6.79 -3.10 4.65
CA VAL A 234 6.51 -4.14 5.65
C VAL A 234 6.24 -3.46 6.98
N THR A 235 5.03 -3.65 7.50
CA THR A 235 4.64 -3.16 8.84
C THR A 235 4.97 -4.19 9.90
N LEU A 236 5.14 -3.71 11.12
CA LEU A 236 5.51 -4.49 12.30
C LEU A 236 4.46 -4.27 13.38
N GLU A 237 4.08 -5.34 14.07
CA GLU A 237 2.93 -5.31 14.99
C GLU A 237 3.14 -4.32 16.13
N GLU A 238 4.33 -4.35 16.76
CA GLU A 238 4.62 -3.59 17.97
C GLU A 238 5.71 -2.51 17.76
N GLU A 239 6.39 -2.50 16.62
CA GLU A 239 7.45 -1.54 16.34
C GLU A 239 6.89 -0.32 15.60
N SER A 240 7.29 0.88 16.04
CA SER A 240 6.91 2.15 15.39
C SER A 240 7.87 2.48 14.23
N ARG A 241 7.99 1.53 13.30
CA ARG A 241 8.73 1.69 12.06
C ARG A 241 8.18 0.80 10.95
N ILE A 242 8.52 1.16 9.73
CA ILE A 242 8.22 0.40 8.51
C ILE A 242 9.54 0.04 7.86
N ILE A 243 9.68 -1.22 7.42
CA ILE A 243 10.82 -1.64 6.62
C ILE A 243 10.45 -1.50 5.14
N LEU A 244 11.29 -0.83 4.36
CA LEU A 244 11.16 -0.73 2.92
C LEU A 244 12.16 -1.67 2.24
N LEU A 245 11.66 -2.45 1.29
CA LEU A 245 12.45 -3.34 0.45
C LEU A 245 12.38 -2.87 -1.00
N SER A 246 13.53 -2.78 -1.68
CA SER A 246 13.57 -2.49 -3.11
C SER A 246 12.98 -3.64 -3.90
N LEU A 247 11.96 -3.35 -4.72
CA LEU A 247 11.35 -4.37 -5.56
C LEU A 247 12.38 -4.95 -6.54
N LYS A 248 13.24 -4.09 -7.11
CA LYS A 248 14.32 -4.51 -8.01
C LYS A 248 15.27 -5.51 -7.35
N HIS A 249 15.64 -5.29 -6.08
CA HIS A 249 16.53 -6.19 -5.36
C HIS A 249 15.86 -7.55 -5.14
N ILE A 250 14.62 -7.56 -4.65
CA ILE A 250 13.85 -8.80 -4.45
C ILE A 250 13.70 -9.59 -5.75
N GLU A 251 13.35 -8.91 -6.85
CA GLU A 251 13.22 -9.56 -8.15
C GLU A 251 14.51 -10.25 -8.58
N ASN A 252 15.67 -9.61 -8.40
CA ASN A 252 16.95 -10.19 -8.75
C ASN A 252 17.28 -11.43 -7.92
N GLU A 253 17.17 -11.34 -6.58
CA GLU A 253 17.47 -12.44 -5.66
C GLU A 253 16.52 -13.63 -5.90
N ALA A 254 15.23 -13.35 -6.10
CA ALA A 254 14.25 -14.39 -6.39
C ALA A 254 14.52 -15.07 -7.74
N LEU A 255 14.89 -14.31 -8.77
CA LEU A 255 15.24 -14.88 -10.09
C LEU A 255 16.46 -15.80 -10.01
N GLU A 256 17.47 -15.46 -9.23
CA GLU A 256 18.64 -16.34 -9.01
C GLU A 256 18.24 -17.65 -8.32
N LEU A 257 17.36 -17.59 -7.33
CA LEU A 257 16.86 -18.77 -6.61
C LEU A 257 15.96 -19.68 -7.46
N ILE A 258 15.28 -19.12 -8.45
CA ILE A 258 14.31 -19.81 -9.32
C ILE A 258 14.96 -20.39 -10.59
N LYS A 259 16.11 -19.87 -11.04
CA LYS A 259 16.82 -20.41 -12.20
C LYS A 259 17.13 -21.91 -11.99
N PRO A 260 16.87 -22.77 -12.98
CA PRO A 260 17.32 -24.15 -12.93
C PRO A 260 18.86 -24.16 -12.94
N SER A 261 19.45 -24.89 -12.00
CA SER A 261 20.88 -25.21 -11.97
C SER A 261 21.34 -25.90 -13.24
#